data_AF-A0A7V3PPQ5-F1
#
_entry.id   AF-A0A7V3PPQ5-F1
#
_cell.length_a   1.000
_cell.length_b   1.000
_cell.length_c   1.000
_cell.angle_alpha   90.00
_cell.angle_beta   90.00
_cell.angle_gamma   90.00
#
_symmetry.space_group_name_H-M   'P 1'
#
loop_
_entity.id
_entity.type
_entity.pdbx_description
1 polymer ?
#
loop_
_entity_poly.entity_id
_entity_poly.type
_entity_poly.pdbx_seq_one_letter_code
_entity_poly.pdbx_strand_id
1 'polypeptide(L)'
;MIAVLDITASATEAGDTLDVYLDVSLDGSTWLNAVHFPQQAGNGAAAKYFAVLDPSSPGTSTVAVSSDASAGTVRPALWGPYLRARWAIADVTTVGNASHTFSLVAYVQ
;
A
#
# COMPACT_ATOMS: atom_id res chain seq x y z
N MET A 1 -11.44 -0.17 10.19
CA MET A 1 -9.98 -0.08 10.45
C MET A 1 -9.47 1.09 9.66
N ILE A 2 -8.47 1.78 10.21
CA ILE A 2 -7.78 2.86 9.53
C ILE A 2 -6.31 2.46 9.35
N ALA A 3 -5.75 2.73 8.17
CA ALA A 3 -4.32 2.61 7.93
C ALA A 3 -3.74 3.97 7.51
N VAL A 4 -2.60 4.35 8.06
CA VAL A 4 -1.93 5.62 7.80
C VAL A 4 -0.54 5.35 7.27
N LEU A 5 -0.28 5.80 6.04
CA LEU A 5 1.04 5.84 5.43
C LEU A 5 1.63 7.24 5.59
N ASP A 6 2.84 7.33 6.12
CA ASP A 6 3.62 8.56 6.25
C ASP A 6 4.96 8.38 5.56
N ILE A 7 5.14 9.02 4.40
CA ILE A 7 6.38 9.04 3.63
C ILE A 7 7.10 10.34 3.98
N THR A 8 8.25 10.23 4.65
CA THR A 8 8.99 11.40 5.15
C THR A 8 10.11 11.82 4.20
N ALA A 9 10.66 10.89 3.41
CA ALA A 9 11.65 11.19 2.41
C ALA A 9 11.65 10.17 1.27
N SER A 10 11.84 10.66 0.05
CA SER A 10 12.30 9.87 -1.10
C SER A 10 13.54 10.59 -1.62
N ALA A 11 14.68 9.90 -1.60
CA ALA A 11 15.98 10.50 -1.88
C ALA A 11 16.63 9.79 -3.07
N THR A 12 15.94 9.81 -4.22
CA THR A 12 16.31 9.00 -5.38
C THR A 12 15.98 9.72 -6.69
N GLU A 13 16.24 9.06 -7.81
CA GLU A 13 16.09 9.58 -9.16
C GLU A 13 14.63 9.70 -9.60
N ALA A 14 14.40 10.60 -10.56
CA ALA A 14 13.14 10.66 -11.28
C ALA A 14 12.96 9.37 -12.09
N GLY A 15 11.95 8.58 -11.74
CA GLY A 15 11.64 7.29 -12.38
C GLY A 15 11.63 6.14 -11.38
N ASP A 16 12.36 6.24 -10.28
CA ASP A 16 12.22 5.26 -9.20
C ASP A 16 10.85 5.37 -8.55
N THR A 17 10.38 4.26 -8.00
CA THR A 17 9.07 4.22 -7.37
C THR A 17 9.07 3.46 -6.06
N LEU A 18 8.25 3.95 -5.14
CA LEU A 18 7.82 3.22 -3.96
C LEU A 18 6.32 2.95 -4.09
N ASP A 19 5.98 1.67 -4.06
CA ASP A 19 4.62 1.19 -3.91
C ASP A 19 4.45 0.59 -2.51
N VAL A 20 3.40 1.03 -1.79
CA VAL A 20 3.09 0.53 -0.45
C VAL A 20 1.68 -0.06 -0.44
N TYR A 21 1.58 -1.24 0.15
CA TYR A 21 0.41 -2.08 0.15
C TYR A 21 -0.01 -2.46 1.58
N LEU A 22 -1.32 -2.55 1.79
CA LEU A 22 -1.90 -3.24 2.94
C LEU A 22 -2.65 -4.47 2.43
N ASP A 23 -2.19 -5.64 2.85
CA ASP A 23 -2.82 -6.90 2.54
C ASP A 23 -3.58 -7.42 3.78
N VAL A 24 -4.74 -8.03 3.53
CA VAL A 24 -5.55 -8.71 4.54
C VAL A 24 -5.60 -10.21 4.22
N SER A 25 -5.76 -11.03 5.26
CA SER A 25 -5.98 -12.48 5.09
C SER A 25 -7.06 -12.98 6.05
N LEU A 26 -7.88 -13.91 5.55
CA LEU A 26 -8.93 -14.60 6.31
C LEU A 26 -8.40 -15.85 7.01
N ASP A 27 -7.44 -16.53 6.40
CA ASP A 27 -6.92 -17.85 6.78
C ASP A 27 -5.45 -17.79 7.26
N GLY A 28 -4.77 -16.66 7.08
CA GLY A 28 -3.36 -16.47 7.38
C GLY A 28 -2.41 -16.92 6.26
N SER A 29 -2.92 -17.47 5.17
CA SER A 29 -2.13 -17.99 4.04
C SER A 29 -2.44 -17.32 2.71
N THR A 30 -3.71 -17.02 2.46
CA THR A 30 -4.20 -16.36 1.27
C THR A 30 -4.30 -14.87 1.54
N TRP A 31 -3.46 -14.09 0.86
CA TRP A 31 -3.38 -12.66 1.04
C TRP A 31 -4.07 -11.94 -0.10
N LEU A 32 -4.98 -11.04 0.25
CA LEU A 32 -5.68 -10.18 -0.69
C LEU A 32 -5.22 -8.74 -0.48
N ASN A 33 -4.85 -8.06 -1.55
CA ASN A 33 -4.48 -6.66 -1.47
C ASN A 33 -5.72 -5.79 -1.21
N ALA A 34 -5.77 -5.16 -0.03
CA ALA A 34 -6.87 -4.29 0.40
C ALA A 34 -6.64 -2.83 0.05
N VAL A 35 -5.39 -2.38 0.16
CA VAL A 35 -4.98 -1.02 -0.17
C VAL A 35 -3.72 -1.08 -0.99
N HIS A 36 -3.71 -0.31 -2.08
CA HIS A 36 -2.49 0.15 -2.72
C HIS A 36 -2.50 1.67 -2.63
N PHE A 37 -1.61 2.23 -1.82
CA PHE A 37 -1.49 3.68 -1.67
C PHE A 37 -1.05 4.33 -2.99
N PRO A 38 -1.21 5.65 -3.18
CA PRO A 38 -0.64 6.32 -4.33
C PRO A 38 0.86 6.05 -4.42
N GLN A 39 1.32 5.68 -5.61
CA GLN A 39 2.74 5.41 -5.86
C GLN A 39 3.54 6.68 -5.64
N GLN A 40 4.62 6.57 -4.86
CA GLN A 40 5.54 7.66 -4.59
C GLN A 40 6.68 7.63 -5.61
N ALA A 41 6.89 8.73 -6.32
CA ALA A 41 8.07 8.89 -7.16
C ALA A 41 9.34 9.07 -6.31
N GLY A 42 10.48 8.62 -6.83
CA GLY A 42 11.81 8.73 -6.23
C GLY A 42 12.23 10.14 -5.81
N ASN A 43 11.80 11.12 -6.60
CA ASN A 43 11.98 12.55 -6.35
C ASN A 43 10.71 13.24 -5.77
N GLY A 44 9.75 12.45 -5.30
CA GLY A 44 8.51 12.95 -4.72
C GLY A 44 8.73 13.61 -3.36
N ALA A 45 7.90 14.61 -3.07
CA ALA A 45 7.88 15.26 -1.75
C ALA A 45 7.31 14.31 -0.68
N ALA A 46 7.51 14.67 0.60
CA ALA A 46 6.87 13.98 1.71
C ALA A 46 5.34 13.99 1.55
N ALA A 47 4.71 12.85 1.87
CA ALA A 47 3.28 12.65 1.65
C ALA A 47 2.67 11.78 2.75
N LYS A 48 1.42 12.07 3.09
CA LYS A 48 0.66 11.33 4.11
C LYS A 48 -0.68 10.91 3.56
N TYR A 49 -1.00 9.63 3.71
CA TYR A 49 -2.25 9.05 3.23
C TYR A 49 -2.94 8.30 4.36
N PHE A 50 -4.27 8.38 4.37
CA PHE A 50 -5.10 7.56 5.23
C PHE A 50 -6.03 6.72 4.35
N ALA A 51 -6.21 5.46 4.72
CA ALA A 51 -7.11 4.53 4.07
C ALA A 51 -8.09 3.97 5.10
N VAL A 52 -9.36 3.86 4.72
CA VAL A 52 -10.42 3.33 5.58
C VAL A 52 -10.91 2.02 4.99
N LEU A 53 -10.78 0.94 5.77
CA LEU A 53 -11.50 -0.30 5.51
C LEU A 53 -12.78 -0.28 6.35
N ASP A 54 -13.90 -0.20 5.65
CA ASP A 54 -15.24 -0.12 6.20
C ASP A 54 -16.10 -1.23 5.58
N PRO A 55 -16.44 -2.29 6.34
CA PRO A 55 -17.27 -3.38 5.84
C PRO A 55 -18.71 -2.95 5.51
N SER A 56 -19.16 -1.79 5.99
CA SER A 56 -20.46 -1.23 5.63
C SER A 56 -20.49 -0.54 4.26
N SER A 57 -19.32 -0.33 3.64
CA SER A 57 -19.16 0.16 2.28
C SER A 57 -18.86 -1.02 1.34
N PRO A 58 -19.89 -1.65 0.74
CA PRO A 58 -19.67 -2.79 -0.14
C PRO A 58 -18.91 -2.38 -1.40
N GLY A 59 -17.92 -3.18 -1.78
CA GLY A 59 -17.27 -3.05 -3.09
C GLY A 59 -18.25 -3.35 -4.23
N THR A 60 -18.04 -2.71 -5.38
CA THR A 60 -18.89 -2.89 -6.58
C THR A 60 -18.32 -3.92 -7.57
N SER A 61 -17.17 -4.52 -7.26
CA SER A 61 -16.45 -5.44 -8.14
C SER A 61 -15.88 -6.63 -7.36
N THR A 62 -15.73 -7.76 -8.03
CA THR A 62 -15.02 -8.91 -7.48
C THR A 62 -13.52 -8.62 -7.38
N VAL A 63 -12.87 -9.23 -6.40
CA VAL A 63 -11.43 -9.08 -6.17
C VAL A 63 -10.74 -10.37 -6.60
N ALA A 64 -9.88 -10.28 -7.61
CA ALA A 64 -9.03 -11.40 -7.99
C ALA A 64 -7.92 -11.56 -6.95
N VAL A 65 -7.79 -12.78 -6.40
CA VAL A 65 -6.78 -13.10 -5.37
C VAL A 65 -5.36 -12.95 -5.90
N SER A 66 -5.17 -13.13 -7.20
CA SER A 66 -3.86 -13.08 -7.86
C SER A 66 -3.41 -11.68 -8.26
N SER A 67 -4.21 -10.62 -8.03
CA SER A 67 -3.86 -9.27 -8.47
C SER A 67 -4.00 -8.19 -7.39
N ASP A 68 -3.01 -7.30 -7.40
CA ASP A 68 -3.01 -6.09 -6.59
C ASP A 68 -4.04 -5.08 -7.10
N ALA A 69 -4.45 -4.17 -6.22
CA ALA A 69 -5.23 -3.02 -6.63
C ALA A 69 -4.34 -2.02 -7.40
N SER A 70 -4.97 -1.18 -8.23
CA SER A 70 -4.26 -0.06 -8.85
C SER A 70 -3.79 0.94 -7.80
N ALA A 71 -2.70 1.67 -8.08
CA ALA A 71 -2.19 2.71 -7.17
C ALA A 71 -3.29 3.71 -6.80
N GLY A 72 -3.36 4.07 -5.51
CA GLY A 72 -4.39 4.95 -4.96
C GLY A 72 -5.77 4.30 -4.74
N THR A 73 -5.88 2.97 -4.82
CA THR A 73 -7.16 2.26 -4.66
C THR A 73 -7.30 1.63 -3.27
N VAL A 74 -8.50 1.75 -2.70
CA VAL A 74 -8.94 1.08 -1.47
C VAL A 74 -10.08 0.12 -1.80
N ARG A 75 -10.02 -1.11 -1.29
CA ARG A 75 -11.08 -2.12 -1.35
C ARG A 75 -11.72 -2.24 0.05
N PRO A 76 -12.69 -1.37 0.40
CA PRO A 76 -13.08 -1.09 1.78
C PRO A 76 -13.70 -2.28 2.52
N ALA A 77 -14.44 -3.13 1.80
CA ALA A 77 -15.10 -4.31 2.36
C ALA A 77 -14.15 -5.49 2.60
N LEU A 78 -12.89 -5.39 2.16
CA LEU A 78 -11.93 -6.47 2.30
C LEU A 78 -11.37 -6.47 3.73
N TRP A 79 -11.78 -7.42 4.55
CA TRP A 79 -11.43 -7.51 5.96
C TRP A 79 -10.94 -8.91 6.33
N GLY A 80 -10.07 -9.01 7.33
CA GLY A 80 -9.63 -10.28 7.90
C GLY A 80 -8.88 -10.11 9.22
N PRO A 81 -8.74 -11.19 10.01
CA PRO A 81 -8.02 -11.16 11.29
C PRO A 81 -6.51 -10.96 11.14
N TYR A 82 -5.95 -11.16 9.94
CA TYR A 82 -4.52 -11.02 9.67
C TYR A 82 -4.24 -9.84 8.75
N LEU A 83 -3.18 -9.10 9.07
CA LEU A 83 -2.71 -7.94 8.33
C LEU A 83 -1.23 -8.10 7.97
N ARG A 84 -0.87 -7.60 6.79
CA ARG A 84 0.51 -7.53 6.34
C ARG A 84 0.76 -6.23 5.59
N ALA A 85 1.80 -5.52 6.01
CA ALA A 85 2.41 -4.47 5.22
C ALA A 85 3.32 -5.11 4.16
N ARG A 86 3.20 -4.66 2.92
CA ARG A 86 4.10 -5.04 1.82
C ARG A 86 4.51 -3.78 1.07
N TRP A 87 5.71 -3.76 0.52
CA TRP A 87 6.19 -2.67 -0.30
C TRP A 87 7.06 -3.21 -1.44
N ALA A 88 7.11 -2.45 -2.53
CA ALA A 88 8.00 -2.68 -3.65
C ALA A 88 8.75 -1.37 -3.96
N ILE A 89 10.05 -1.50 -4.20
CA ILE A 89 10.90 -0.40 -4.64
C ILE A 89 11.40 -0.79 -6.03
N ALA A 90 11.12 0.04 -7.02
CA ALA A 90 11.69 -0.10 -8.35
C ALA A 90 12.76 0.97 -8.55
N ASP A 91 13.98 0.53 -8.86
CA ASP A 91 15.08 1.38 -9.30
C ASP A 91 15.12 1.32 -10.84
N VAL A 92 15.03 2.47 -11.51
CA VAL A 92 15.10 2.52 -12.98
C VAL A 92 16.53 2.56 -13.49
N THR A 93 17.50 2.68 -12.59
CA THR A 93 18.93 2.73 -12.89
C THR A 93 19.65 1.48 -12.41
N THR A 94 20.89 1.28 -12.89
CA THR A 94 21.76 0.19 -12.42
C THR A 94 22.61 0.61 -11.22
N VAL A 95 22.39 1.81 -10.67
CA VAL A 95 23.26 2.40 -9.65
C VAL A 95 22.86 1.94 -8.24
N GLY A 96 21.62 1.46 -8.04
CA GLY A 96 21.20 0.79 -6.81
C GLY A 96 20.97 1.74 -5.63
N ASN A 97 20.51 2.96 -5.91
CA ASN A 97 20.36 4.04 -4.93
C ASN A 97 18.91 4.42 -4.60
N ALA A 98 17.93 3.62 -5.03
CA ALA A 98 16.54 3.81 -4.67
C ALA A 98 16.29 3.56 -3.15
N SER A 99 16.24 4.65 -2.37
CA SER A 99 15.94 4.65 -0.93
C SER A 99 14.77 5.57 -0.58
N HIS A 100 13.80 5.02 0.16
CA HIS A 100 12.63 5.73 0.68
C HIS A 100 12.50 5.53 2.19
N THR A 101 12.10 6.58 2.91
CA THR A 101 11.80 6.54 4.34
C THR A 101 10.30 6.73 4.55
N PHE A 102 9.66 5.74 5.17
CA PHE A 102 8.23 5.77 5.44
C PHE A 102 7.85 4.96 6.67
N SER A 103 6.62 5.17 7.16
CA SER A 103 5.97 4.34 8.15
C SER A 103 4.55 4.00 7.73
N LEU A 104 4.09 2.80 8.05
CA LEU A 104 2.70 2.37 7.87
C LEU A 104 2.16 1.90 9.21
N VAL A 105 1.10 2.56 9.68
CA VAL A 105 0.44 2.22 10.95
C VAL A 105 -1.01 1.83 10.69
N ALA A 106 -1.41 0.65 11.14
CA ALA A 106 -2.78 0.17 11.09
C ALA A 106 -3.42 0.21 12.48
N TYR A 107 -4.61 0.78 12.57
CA TYR A 107 -5.43 0.88 13.77
C TYR A 107 -6.60 -0.10 13.67
N VAL A 108 -6.41 -1.27 14.28
CA VAL A 108 -7.42 -2.33 14.39
C VAL A 108 -8.29 -2.08 15.62
N GLN A 109 -9.60 -2.29 15.47
CA GLN A 109 -10.58 -2.26 16.56
C GLN A 109 -10.93 -3.68 16.95
#